data_AF-C6T779-F1
#
_entry.id   AF-C6T779-F1
#
_cell.length_a   1.000
_cell.length_b   1.000
_cell.length_c   1.000
_cell.angle_alpha   90.00
_cell.angle_beta   90.00
_cell.angle_gamma   90.00
#
_symmetry.space_group_name_H-M   'P 1'
#
loop_
_entity.id
_entity.type
_entity.pdbx_description
1 polymer ?
#
loop_
_entity_poly.entity_id
_entity_poly.type
_entity_poly.pdbx_seq_one_letter_code
_entity_poly.pdbx_strand_id
1 'polypeptide(L)'
;MFEGPVPPIVPFSLGSLGFMTPFYREQYKECLESILKGPISITLRHRLQCHVIRDAAKNEYETEEPILVLNEVTIDRGISSFLTNLECYCDNSFVTCVQGDGLILSTTSGSTAYSLAAGGSMVHPQVPGILFTPICPHSLSFRPLIFPEHVTLRVQVPFNSRSPAWASFDGKDRKQLAPGDALVCSMAPWPVPTACLDDSTNDFLRSIHEGLHWNLRKTQSFDGPRET
;
A
#
# COMPACT_ATOMS: atom_id res chain seq x y z
N MET A 1 15.96 1.60 5.88
CA MET A 1 15.03 2.69 5.50
C MET A 1 15.07 3.71 6.63
N PHE A 2 14.83 5.00 6.40
CA PHE A 2 14.85 5.99 7.49
C PHE A 2 13.74 5.67 8.50
N GLU A 3 14.07 5.51 9.78
CA GLU A 3 13.12 5.19 10.87
C GLU A 3 12.39 6.44 11.41
N GLY A 4 12.64 7.61 10.82
CA GLY A 4 12.12 8.90 11.28
C GLY A 4 11.91 9.87 10.11
N PRO A 5 12.11 11.18 10.31
CA PRO A 5 12.09 12.17 9.23
C PRO A 5 12.98 11.78 8.06
N VAL A 6 12.49 12.04 6.85
CA VAL A 6 13.14 11.61 5.61
C VAL A 6 13.55 12.86 4.81
N PRO A 7 14.81 12.97 4.35
CA PRO A 7 15.19 14.05 3.45
C PRO A 7 14.45 13.94 2.11
N PRO A 8 14.27 15.04 1.35
CA PRO A 8 13.69 14.99 0.01
C PRO A 8 14.38 13.96 -0.89
N ILE A 9 13.59 13.08 -1.49
CA ILE A 9 14.06 12.02 -2.39
C ILE A 9 13.79 12.42 -3.84
N VAL A 10 14.79 12.24 -4.71
CA VAL A 10 14.66 12.40 -6.16
C VAL A 10 14.81 11.02 -6.82
N PRO A 11 13.69 10.35 -7.17
CA PRO A 11 13.73 8.97 -7.65
C PRO A 11 13.80 8.88 -9.19
N PHE A 12 14.86 8.25 -9.69
CA PHE A 12 15.05 7.99 -11.12
C PHE A 12 14.65 6.57 -11.50
N SER A 13 13.91 6.40 -12.59
CA SER A 13 13.58 5.10 -13.17
C SER A 13 14.80 4.55 -13.93
N LEU A 14 15.10 3.26 -13.75
CA LEU A 14 16.20 2.57 -14.47
C LEU A 14 15.68 1.69 -15.63
N GLY A 15 14.39 1.80 -15.96
CA GLY A 15 13.68 0.97 -16.91
C GLY A 15 12.32 1.59 -17.22
N SER A 16 11.23 0.84 -17.07
CA SER A 16 9.89 1.40 -17.24
C SER A 16 9.58 2.45 -16.15
N LEU A 17 8.83 3.49 -16.52
CA LEU A 17 8.33 4.47 -15.57
C LEU A 17 7.39 3.77 -14.57
N GLY A 18 7.61 4.01 -13.28
CA GLY A 18 6.75 3.52 -12.20
C GLY A 18 6.16 4.67 -11.41
N PHE A 19 5.10 4.40 -10.65
CA PHE A 19 4.34 5.38 -9.85
C PHE A 19 5.16 6.15 -8.79
N MET A 20 6.39 5.71 -8.49
CA MET A 20 7.30 6.36 -7.54
C MET A 20 8.57 6.94 -8.16
N THR A 21 8.79 6.79 -9.48
CA THR A 21 10.03 7.21 -10.15
C THR A 21 9.68 8.04 -11.39
N PRO A 22 9.33 9.34 -11.25
CA PRO A 22 8.87 10.16 -12.36
C PRO A 22 10.01 10.67 -13.26
N PHE A 23 11.28 10.56 -12.82
CA PHE A 23 12.44 11.04 -13.57
C PHE A 23 13.09 9.93 -14.39
N TYR A 24 13.41 10.19 -15.66
CA TYR A 24 14.19 9.28 -16.50
C TYR A 24 15.67 9.36 -16.16
N ARG A 25 16.35 8.21 -16.07
CA ARG A 25 17.79 8.15 -15.80
C ARG A 25 18.60 8.94 -16.82
N GLU A 26 18.20 8.94 -18.07
CA GLU A 26 18.94 9.57 -19.18
C GLU A 26 19.12 11.07 -18.97
N GLN A 27 18.17 11.71 -18.28
CA GLN A 27 18.12 13.15 -18.05
C GLN A 27 18.60 13.56 -16.65
N TYR A 28 19.24 12.65 -15.89
CA TYR A 28 19.52 12.89 -14.47
C TYR A 28 20.33 14.16 -14.18
N LYS A 29 21.30 14.52 -15.03
CA LYS A 29 22.14 15.71 -14.81
C LYS A 29 21.31 16.98 -14.88
N GLU A 30 20.53 17.12 -15.94
CA GLU A 30 19.67 18.29 -16.19
C GLU A 30 18.60 18.42 -15.11
N CYS A 31 17.95 17.31 -14.74
CA CYS A 31 16.98 17.28 -13.66
C CYS A 31 17.60 17.71 -12.32
N LEU A 32 18.74 17.13 -11.93
CA LEU A 32 19.40 17.48 -10.66
C LEU A 32 19.86 18.94 -10.63
N GLU A 33 20.41 19.46 -11.73
CA GLU A 33 20.78 20.86 -11.80
C GLU A 33 19.58 21.79 -11.64
N SER A 34 18.44 21.46 -12.26
CA SER A 34 17.20 22.22 -12.14
C SER A 34 16.67 22.19 -10.70
N ILE A 35 16.65 21.00 -10.09
CA ILE A 35 16.19 20.77 -8.70
C ILE A 35 17.05 21.54 -7.68
N LEU A 36 18.37 21.61 -7.89
CA LEU A 36 19.28 22.30 -6.97
C LEU A 36 19.22 23.83 -7.09
N LYS A 37 18.84 24.36 -8.25
CA LYS A 37 18.85 25.81 -8.55
C LYS A 37 17.46 26.44 -8.44
N GLY A 38 16.39 25.67 -8.65
CA GLY A 38 15.03 26.16 -8.78
C GLY A 38 14.08 25.65 -7.69
N PRO A 39 12.86 26.19 -7.63
CA PRO A 39 11.80 25.61 -6.83
C PRO A 39 11.43 24.22 -7.38
N ILE A 40 11.06 23.31 -6.48
CA ILE A 40 10.61 21.97 -6.83
C ILE A 40 9.27 21.67 -6.16
N SER A 41 8.37 21.03 -6.90
CA SER A 41 7.15 20.44 -6.36
C SER A 41 7.49 19.18 -5.56
N ILE A 42 6.97 19.08 -4.34
CA ILE A 42 7.15 17.92 -3.46
C ILE A 42 5.80 17.26 -3.20
N THR A 43 5.75 15.94 -3.39
CA THR A 43 4.65 15.10 -2.90
C THR A 43 5.06 14.44 -1.59
N LEU A 44 4.25 14.60 -0.54
CA LEU A 44 4.42 13.88 0.71
C LEU A 44 3.75 12.51 0.59
N ARG A 45 4.55 11.45 0.45
CA ARG A 45 4.04 10.08 0.42
C ARG A 45 3.98 9.53 1.83
N HIS A 46 2.77 9.32 2.34
CA HIS A 46 2.57 8.82 3.69
C HIS A 46 3.11 7.40 3.87
N ARG A 47 3.37 7.03 5.13
CA ARG A 47 3.81 5.70 5.56
C ARG A 47 2.85 5.18 6.60
N LEU A 48 2.66 3.86 6.67
CA LEU A 48 2.03 3.25 7.83
C LEU A 48 3.09 2.96 8.88
N GLN A 49 2.69 3.10 10.14
CA GLN A 49 3.42 2.59 11.29
C GLN A 49 2.68 1.38 11.82
N CYS A 50 3.38 0.24 11.85
CA CYS A 50 2.82 -1.05 12.22
C CYS A 50 3.60 -1.64 13.40
N HIS A 51 2.93 -2.15 14.42
CA HIS A 51 3.58 -2.91 15.50
C HIS A 51 2.80 -4.18 15.78
N VAL A 52 3.52 -5.20 16.24
CA VAL A 52 2.93 -6.48 16.63
C VAL A 52 2.76 -6.48 18.14
N ILE A 53 1.54 -6.77 18.58
CA ILE A 53 1.23 -7.05 19.97
C ILE A 53 1.18 -8.57 20.11
N ARG A 54 2.07 -9.11 20.95
CA ARG A 54 2.08 -10.52 21.33
C ARG A 54 1.17 -10.72 22.53
N ASP A 55 0.18 -11.58 22.38
CA ASP A 55 -0.69 -12.00 23.48
C ASP A 55 -0.52 -13.50 23.69
N ALA A 56 0.45 -13.84 24.54
CA ALA A 56 0.82 -15.22 24.81
C ALA A 56 -0.14 -15.93 25.78
N ALA A 57 -1.45 -15.63 25.78
CA ALA A 57 -2.46 -16.26 26.64
C ALA A 57 -2.09 -16.32 28.15
N LYS A 58 -1.13 -15.50 28.57
CA LYS A 58 -0.50 -15.45 29.90
C LYS A 58 -0.74 -14.11 30.60
N ASN A 59 -1.61 -13.26 30.05
CA ASN A 59 -1.91 -11.90 30.52
C ASN A 59 -0.71 -10.93 30.54
N GLU A 60 0.36 -11.22 29.80
CA GLU A 60 1.46 -10.30 29.56
C GLU A 60 1.45 -9.90 28.09
N TYR A 61 1.22 -8.61 27.83
CA TYR A 61 1.28 -8.04 26.48
C TYR A 61 2.70 -7.56 26.21
N GLU A 62 3.33 -8.12 25.19
CA GLU A 62 4.59 -7.61 24.67
C GLU A 62 4.31 -6.86 23.36
N THR A 63 4.63 -5.57 23.33
CA THR A 63 4.53 -4.76 22.11
C THR A 63 5.89 -4.65 21.47
N GLU A 64 6.03 -5.15 20.25
CA GLU A 64 7.26 -5.03 19.48
C GLU A 64 7.46 -3.59 18.98
N GLU A 65 8.71 -3.24 18.68
CA GLU A 65 9.05 -1.95 18.07
C GLU A 65 8.30 -1.71 16.76
N PRO A 66 7.89 -0.45 16.50
CA PRO A 66 7.15 -0.10 15.30
C PRO A 66 8.01 -0.25 14.03
N ILE A 67 7.39 -0.77 12.99
CA ILE A 67 7.93 -0.89 11.63
C ILE A 67 7.21 0.11 10.75
N LEU A 68 7.99 0.91 10.02
CA LEU A 68 7.46 1.84 9.02
C LEU A 68 7.41 1.16 7.65
N VAL A 69 6.26 1.25 6.99
CA VAL A 69 6.04 0.74 5.63
C VAL A 69 5.57 1.85 4.71
N LEU A 70 6.10 1.89 3.49
CA LEU A 70 5.76 2.89 2.48
C LEU A 70 4.54 2.48 1.66
N ASN A 71 4.45 1.21 1.27
CA ASN A 71 3.39 0.73 0.40
C ASN A 71 2.34 -0.04 1.20
N GLU A 72 2.70 -1.15 1.83
CA GLU A 72 1.72 -1.98 2.53
C GLU A 72 2.31 -2.87 3.63
N VAL A 73 1.43 -3.25 4.55
CA VAL A 73 1.57 -4.47 5.35
C VAL A 73 0.57 -5.51 4.83
N THR A 74 1.09 -6.68 4.48
CA THR A 74 0.30 -7.82 4.00
C THR A 74 0.22 -8.86 5.09
N ILE A 75 -0.98 -9.29 5.45
CA ILE A 75 -1.22 -10.37 6.41
C ILE A 75 -1.83 -11.55 5.67
N ASP A 76 -1.10 -12.65 5.55
CA ASP A 76 -1.48 -13.80 4.72
C ASP A 76 -1.37 -15.14 5.48
N ARG A 77 -1.97 -16.20 4.92
CA ARG A 77 -1.97 -17.56 5.50
C ARG A 77 -0.61 -18.29 5.46
N GLY A 78 0.40 -17.72 4.83
CA GLY A 78 1.70 -18.33 4.58
C GLY A 78 1.58 -19.63 3.80
N ILE A 79 2.26 -20.66 4.28
CA ILE A 79 2.24 -22.01 3.68
C ILE A 79 1.03 -22.85 4.09
N SER A 80 0.14 -22.32 4.95
CA SER A 80 -1.01 -23.07 5.45
C SER A 80 -2.00 -23.36 4.32
N SER A 81 -2.54 -24.58 4.26
CA SER A 81 -3.63 -24.94 3.35
C SER A 81 -5.01 -24.44 3.80
N PHE A 82 -5.14 -24.04 5.07
CA PHE A 82 -6.37 -23.48 5.60
C PHE A 82 -6.48 -21.98 5.28
N LEU A 83 -7.71 -21.50 5.12
CA LEU A 83 -7.96 -20.05 5.02
C LEU A 83 -7.50 -19.36 6.30
N THR A 84 -6.94 -18.16 6.15
CA THR A 84 -6.66 -17.33 7.32
C THR A 84 -7.96 -16.85 7.95
N ASN A 85 -7.97 -16.67 9.26
CA ASN A 85 -9.09 -16.09 10.00
C ASN A 85 -8.55 -14.88 10.76
N LEU A 86 -8.96 -13.67 10.38
CA LEU A 86 -8.44 -12.43 10.96
C LEU A 86 -9.58 -11.54 11.44
N GLU A 87 -9.64 -11.24 12.73
CA GLU A 87 -10.58 -10.26 13.25
C GLU A 87 -10.04 -8.84 13.08
N CYS A 88 -10.80 -8.00 12.40
CA CYS A 88 -10.39 -6.64 12.07
C CYS A 88 -11.22 -5.63 12.86
N TYR A 89 -10.53 -4.66 13.44
CA TYR A 89 -11.11 -3.60 14.26
C TYR A 89 -10.60 -2.24 13.78
N CYS A 90 -11.45 -1.22 13.86
CA CYS A 90 -11.11 0.18 13.59
C CYS A 90 -11.46 0.99 14.85
N ASP A 91 -10.46 1.62 15.49
CA ASP A 91 -10.63 2.35 16.75
C ASP A 91 -11.46 1.55 17.79
N ASN A 92 -11.11 0.27 17.95
CA ASN A 92 -11.77 -0.72 18.81
C ASN A 92 -13.17 -1.18 18.37
N SER A 93 -13.76 -0.61 17.32
CA SER A 93 -15.01 -1.09 16.75
C SER A 93 -14.76 -2.27 15.83
N PHE A 94 -15.49 -3.37 16.00
CA PHE A 94 -15.40 -4.54 15.13
C PHE A 94 -15.85 -4.17 13.71
N VAL A 95 -15.00 -4.46 12.72
CA VAL A 95 -15.28 -4.21 11.30
C VAL A 95 -15.82 -5.49 10.67
N THR A 96 -15.02 -6.55 10.67
CA THR A 96 -15.34 -7.83 10.04
C THR A 96 -14.31 -8.89 10.43
N CYS A 97 -14.60 -10.14 10.07
CA CYS A 97 -13.65 -11.24 10.11
C CYS A 97 -13.24 -11.62 8.69
N VAL A 98 -11.95 -11.50 8.36
CA VAL A 98 -11.41 -11.88 7.06
C VAL A 98 -11.20 -13.38 7.02
N GLN A 99 -11.85 -14.02 6.05
CA GLN A 99 -11.67 -15.43 5.71
C GLN A 99 -11.26 -15.52 4.25
N GLY A 100 -10.02 -15.94 3.98
CA GLY A 100 -9.45 -15.92 2.63
C GLY A 100 -7.96 -16.26 2.62
N ASP A 101 -7.26 -15.81 1.60
CA ASP A 101 -5.79 -15.90 1.56
C ASP A 101 -5.12 -14.89 2.49
N GLY A 102 -5.75 -13.72 2.71
CA GLY A 102 -5.15 -12.65 3.50
C GLY A 102 -5.89 -11.31 3.46
N LEU A 103 -5.21 -10.29 3.98
CA LEU A 103 -5.61 -8.90 4.01
C LEU A 103 -4.39 -8.01 3.75
N ILE A 104 -4.56 -6.94 2.97
CA ILE A 104 -3.56 -5.90 2.75
C ILE A 104 -4.07 -4.62 3.41
N LEU A 105 -3.23 -4.02 4.28
CA LEU A 105 -3.39 -2.64 4.71
C LEU A 105 -2.33 -1.80 3.99
N SER A 106 -2.76 -0.83 3.18
CA SER A 106 -1.87 -0.11 2.27
C SER A 106 -2.03 1.40 2.39
N THR A 107 -0.94 2.13 2.15
CA THR A 107 -1.00 3.59 1.94
C THR A 107 -1.63 3.89 0.57
N THR A 108 -1.97 5.14 0.32
CA THR A 108 -2.39 5.57 -1.02
C THR A 108 -1.27 5.43 -2.07
N SER A 109 0.00 5.48 -1.66
CA SER A 109 1.13 5.19 -2.56
C SER A 109 1.23 3.69 -2.89
N GLY A 110 0.95 2.80 -1.93
CA GLY A 110 0.88 1.36 -2.16
C GLY A 110 -0.37 0.88 -2.89
N SER A 111 -1.34 1.77 -3.13
CA SER A 111 -2.57 1.46 -3.88
C SER A 111 -2.31 0.94 -5.29
N THR A 112 -1.15 1.26 -5.88
CA THR A 112 -0.71 0.83 -7.21
C THR A 112 0.24 -0.37 -7.18
N ALA A 113 0.53 -0.92 -5.99
CA ALA A 113 1.38 -2.08 -5.77
C ALA A 113 0.53 -3.34 -5.57
N TYR A 114 0.77 -4.13 -4.52
CA TYR A 114 0.08 -5.40 -4.33
C TYR A 114 -1.43 -5.23 -4.10
N SER A 115 -1.84 -4.12 -3.47
CA SER A 115 -3.26 -3.77 -3.30
C SER A 115 -4.01 -3.71 -4.65
N LEU A 116 -3.39 -3.16 -5.71
CA LEU A 116 -4.01 -3.11 -7.04
C LEU A 116 -4.24 -4.51 -7.60
N ALA A 117 -3.23 -5.39 -7.48
CA ALA A 117 -3.31 -6.76 -7.97
C ALA A 117 -4.37 -7.59 -7.21
N ALA A 118 -4.61 -7.29 -5.93
CA ALA A 118 -5.67 -7.89 -5.13
C ALA A 118 -7.07 -7.31 -5.39
N GLY A 119 -7.21 -6.36 -6.33
CA GLY A 119 -8.48 -5.74 -6.71
C GLY A 119 -8.84 -4.47 -5.94
N GLY A 120 -7.88 -3.89 -5.21
CA GLY A 120 -8.00 -2.55 -4.61
C GLY A 120 -8.04 -1.44 -5.66
N SER A 121 -8.58 -0.28 -5.28
CA SER A 121 -8.60 0.90 -6.17
C SER A 121 -7.24 1.58 -6.22
N MET A 122 -6.88 2.14 -7.38
CA MET A 122 -5.79 3.12 -7.46
C MET A 122 -6.24 4.43 -6.82
N VAL A 123 -5.42 4.96 -5.93
CA VAL A 123 -5.71 6.16 -5.16
C VAL A 123 -4.57 7.16 -5.37
N HIS A 124 -4.92 8.41 -5.63
CA HIS A 124 -3.95 9.48 -5.80
C HIS A 124 -3.13 9.67 -4.49
N PRO A 125 -1.79 9.85 -4.54
CA PRO A 125 -0.94 9.91 -3.33
C PRO A 125 -1.31 11.00 -2.32
N GLN A 126 -1.92 12.10 -2.77
CA GLN A 126 -2.38 13.19 -1.89
C GLN A 126 -3.72 12.93 -1.19
N VAL A 127 -4.42 11.85 -1.52
CA VAL A 127 -5.65 11.48 -0.78
C VAL A 127 -5.22 10.93 0.58
N PRO A 128 -5.69 11.48 1.70
CA PRO A 128 -5.40 10.94 3.02
C PRO A 128 -6.23 9.69 3.27
N GLY A 129 -5.59 8.54 3.51
CA GLY A 129 -6.32 7.34 3.86
C GLY A 129 -5.47 6.08 3.94
N ILE A 130 -6.07 5.05 4.53
CA ILE A 130 -5.53 3.69 4.64
C ILE A 130 -6.45 2.76 3.83
N LEU A 131 -5.89 2.07 2.85
CA LEU A 131 -6.60 1.09 2.04
C LEU A 131 -6.66 -0.23 2.80
N PHE A 132 -7.84 -0.86 2.74
CA PHE A 132 -8.13 -2.16 3.31
C PHE A 132 -8.58 -3.07 2.16
N THR A 133 -7.71 -3.98 1.73
CA THR A 133 -7.94 -4.80 0.53
C THR A 133 -7.85 -6.29 0.89
N PRO A 134 -8.97 -7.04 0.89
CA PRO A 134 -8.93 -8.49 1.15
C PRO A 134 -8.26 -9.24 0.00
N ILE A 135 -7.49 -10.30 0.31
CA ILE A 135 -6.87 -11.18 -0.68
C ILE A 135 -7.71 -12.45 -0.81
N CYS A 136 -8.26 -12.67 -2.00
CA CYS A 136 -9.09 -13.83 -2.34
C CYS A 136 -10.10 -14.20 -1.22
N PRO A 137 -10.97 -13.26 -0.78
CA PRO A 137 -11.91 -13.53 0.29
C PRO A 137 -12.91 -14.62 -0.11
N HIS A 138 -13.24 -15.50 0.83
CA HIS A 138 -14.26 -16.53 0.62
C HIS A 138 -15.66 -15.92 0.43
N SER A 139 -15.91 -14.74 1.01
CA SER A 139 -17.15 -13.99 0.79
C SER A 139 -17.07 -13.11 -0.46
N LEU A 140 -17.99 -13.31 -1.41
CA LEU A 140 -18.10 -12.51 -2.64
C LEU A 140 -18.52 -11.05 -2.40
N SER A 141 -19.15 -10.77 -1.26
CA SER A 141 -19.57 -9.41 -0.90
C SER A 141 -18.44 -8.59 -0.28
N PHE A 142 -17.27 -9.21 -0.05
CA PHE A 142 -16.15 -8.53 0.58
C PHE A 142 -15.41 -7.66 -0.42
N ARG A 143 -15.72 -6.35 -0.40
CA ARG A 143 -15.09 -5.34 -1.25
C ARG A 143 -13.98 -4.59 -0.49
N PRO A 144 -12.97 -4.07 -1.20
CA PRO A 144 -12.00 -3.16 -0.60
C PRO A 144 -12.66 -1.93 0.02
N LEU A 145 -12.05 -1.41 1.08
CA LEU A 145 -12.47 -0.20 1.80
C LEU A 145 -11.32 0.79 1.88
N ILE A 146 -11.65 2.08 2.04
CA ILE A 146 -10.68 3.14 2.32
C ILE A 146 -11.10 3.79 3.63
N PHE A 147 -10.22 3.73 4.63
CA PHE A 147 -10.42 4.37 5.92
C PHE A 147 -9.74 5.75 5.95
N PRO A 148 -10.26 6.71 6.73
CA PRO A 148 -9.56 7.97 6.99
C PRO A 148 -8.18 7.75 7.62
N GLU A 149 -7.22 8.63 7.36
CA GLU A 149 -5.83 8.45 7.84
C GLU A 149 -5.65 8.48 9.36
N HIS A 150 -6.60 9.06 10.11
CA HIS A 150 -6.49 9.22 11.55
C HIS A 150 -6.91 7.98 12.36
N VAL A 151 -7.52 6.98 11.70
CA VAL A 151 -7.98 5.77 12.40
C VAL A 151 -6.82 4.83 12.67
N THR A 152 -6.97 4.01 13.71
CA THR A 152 -6.09 2.89 13.99
C THR A 152 -6.78 1.58 13.65
N LEU A 153 -6.16 0.80 12.76
CA LEU A 153 -6.62 -0.52 12.39
C LEU A 153 -5.89 -1.58 13.21
N ARG A 154 -6.64 -2.53 13.78
CA ARG A 154 -6.09 -3.68 14.49
C ARG A 154 -6.57 -4.96 13.82
N VAL A 155 -5.64 -5.80 13.42
CA VAL A 155 -5.90 -7.10 12.79
C VAL A 155 -5.37 -8.18 13.71
N GLN A 156 -6.25 -8.98 14.27
CA GLN A 156 -5.93 -10.00 15.26
C GLN A 156 -6.13 -11.40 14.68
N VAL A 157 -5.20 -12.31 15.00
CA VAL A 157 -5.40 -13.74 14.77
C VAL A 157 -6.18 -14.28 15.97
N PRO A 158 -7.42 -14.79 15.82
CA PRO A 158 -8.22 -15.28 16.94
C PRO A 158 -7.53 -16.44 17.66
N PHE A 159 -7.71 -16.55 18.98
CA PHE A 159 -7.14 -17.64 19.80
C PHE A 159 -7.56 -19.05 19.33
N ASN A 160 -8.74 -19.18 18.72
CA ASN A 160 -9.24 -20.44 18.18
C ASN A 160 -8.82 -20.69 16.72
N SER A 161 -7.94 -19.85 16.15
CA SER A 161 -7.42 -20.06 14.80
C SER A 161 -6.60 -21.34 14.72
N ARG A 162 -6.83 -22.12 13.65
CA ARG A 162 -6.14 -23.40 13.42
C ARG A 162 -4.71 -23.24 12.93
N SER A 163 -4.39 -22.08 12.37
CA SER A 163 -3.08 -21.77 11.82
C SER A 163 -2.68 -20.34 12.19
N PRO A 164 -1.37 -20.08 12.33
CA PRO A 164 -0.84 -18.74 12.44
C PRO A 164 -1.01 -18.00 11.10
N ALA A 165 -0.97 -16.67 11.16
CA ALA A 165 -0.84 -15.82 9.99
C ALA A 165 0.60 -15.29 9.86
N TRP A 166 0.89 -14.60 8.78
CA TRP A 166 2.19 -13.98 8.53
C TRP A 166 2.00 -12.54 8.08
N ALA A 167 2.64 -11.60 8.78
CA ALA A 167 2.71 -10.20 8.38
C ALA A 167 4.00 -9.95 7.59
N SER A 168 3.90 -9.31 6.43
CA SER A 168 4.99 -8.89 5.56
C SER A 168 4.95 -7.38 5.39
N PHE A 169 6.09 -6.71 5.50
CA PHE A 169 6.21 -5.25 5.53
C PHE A 169 6.94 -4.78 4.27
N ASP A 170 6.25 -4.10 3.35
CA ASP A 170 6.77 -3.76 2.01
C ASP A 170 7.37 -4.98 1.25
N GLY A 171 6.76 -6.15 1.43
CA GLY A 171 7.21 -7.42 0.84
C GLY A 171 8.45 -8.04 1.50
N LYS A 172 8.89 -7.54 2.66
CA LYS A 172 10.09 -7.98 3.39
C LYS A 172 9.78 -8.32 4.86
N ASP A 173 10.81 -8.81 5.55
CA ASP A 173 10.86 -8.94 7.02
C ASP A 173 9.62 -9.60 7.63
N ARG A 174 9.27 -10.77 7.09
CA ARG A 174 8.04 -11.48 7.49
C ARG A 174 8.09 -11.86 8.97
N LYS A 175 7.04 -11.49 9.71
CA LYS A 175 6.80 -11.88 11.09
C LYS A 175 5.60 -12.81 11.16
N GLN A 176 5.75 -13.93 11.86
CA GLN A 176 4.63 -14.81 12.15
C GLN A 176 3.72 -14.16 13.20
N LEU A 177 2.41 -14.30 13.07
CA LEU A 177 1.39 -13.91 14.05
C LEU A 177 0.73 -15.18 14.58
N ALA A 178 0.97 -15.51 15.85
CA ALA A 178 0.36 -16.66 16.51
C ALA A 178 -1.10 -16.35 16.89
N PRO A 179 -1.94 -17.38 17.14
CA PRO A 179 -3.26 -17.16 17.73
C PRO A 179 -3.18 -16.32 19.01
N GLY A 180 -3.96 -15.24 19.08
CA GLY A 180 -3.90 -14.22 20.13
C GLY A 180 -3.23 -12.93 19.67
N ASP A 181 -2.17 -13.03 18.86
CA ASP A 181 -1.38 -11.87 18.42
C ASP A 181 -2.19 -10.94 17.52
N ALA A 182 -1.83 -9.66 17.57
CA ALA A 182 -2.43 -8.63 16.75
C ALA A 182 -1.38 -7.76 16.05
N LEU A 183 -1.67 -7.37 14.82
CA LEU A 183 -1.00 -6.26 14.15
C LEU A 183 -1.83 -4.99 14.34
N VAL A 184 -1.21 -3.94 14.86
CA VAL A 184 -1.81 -2.60 14.92
C VAL A 184 -1.14 -1.71 13.89
N CYS A 185 -1.94 -1.00 13.11
CA CYS A 185 -1.53 -0.19 11.98
C CYS A 185 -2.19 1.19 12.05
N SER A 186 -1.40 2.24 11.89
CA SER A 186 -1.85 3.64 11.89
C SER A 186 -0.97 4.47 10.96
N MET A 187 -1.37 5.70 10.65
CA MET A 187 -0.55 6.59 9.82
C MET A 187 0.68 7.08 10.59
N ALA A 188 1.86 6.97 9.99
CA ALA A 188 3.10 7.47 10.58
C ALA A 188 3.19 9.01 10.46
N PRO A 189 3.80 9.70 11.44
CA PRO A 189 3.94 11.16 11.43
C PRO A 189 5.00 11.67 10.44
N TRP A 190 5.77 10.78 9.82
CA TRP A 190 6.91 11.13 8.98
C TRP A 190 6.70 10.63 7.54
N PRO A 191 6.01 11.39 6.68
CA PRO A 191 5.89 11.04 5.27
C PRO A 191 7.25 11.13 4.56
N VAL A 192 7.35 10.51 3.39
CA VAL A 192 8.50 10.56 2.49
C VAL A 192 8.31 11.71 1.49
N PRO A 193 9.03 12.83 1.63
CA PRO A 193 8.99 13.90 0.65
C PRO A 193 9.68 13.44 -0.64
N THR A 194 8.92 13.41 -1.72
CA THR A 194 9.43 13.00 -3.02
C THR A 194 9.31 14.16 -4.01
N ALA A 195 10.40 14.42 -4.73
CA ALA A 195 10.43 15.31 -5.87
C ALA A 195 9.42 14.89 -6.94
N CYS A 196 8.70 15.86 -7.47
CA CYS A 196 7.90 15.72 -8.69
C CYS A 196 8.69 16.22 -9.90
N LEU A 197 8.44 15.61 -11.05
CA LEU A 197 8.94 16.12 -12.32
C LEU A 197 8.18 17.39 -12.71
N ASP A 198 6.85 17.39 -12.59
CA ASP A 198 6.01 18.58 -12.78
C ASP A 198 5.27 18.95 -11.49
N ASP A 199 4.25 18.17 -11.14
CA ASP A 199 3.50 18.25 -9.89
C ASP A 199 2.89 16.89 -9.56
N SER A 200 2.35 16.76 -8.34
CA SER A 200 1.82 15.48 -7.86
C SER A 200 0.75 14.87 -8.76
N THR A 201 -0.13 15.69 -9.32
CA THR A 201 -1.28 15.21 -10.11
C THR A 201 -0.83 14.80 -11.50
N ASN A 202 -0.05 15.64 -12.17
CA ASN A 202 0.46 15.35 -13.50
C ASN A 202 1.38 14.13 -13.52
N ASP A 203 2.25 13.97 -12.51
CA ASP A 203 3.12 12.80 -12.39
C ASP A 203 2.33 11.50 -12.17
N PHE A 204 1.26 11.55 -11.36
CA PHE A 204 0.38 10.40 -11.13
C PHE A 204 -0.39 10.02 -12.40
N LEU A 205 -0.98 11.00 -13.09
CA LEU A 205 -1.69 10.78 -14.34
C LEU A 205 -0.75 10.26 -15.43
N ARG A 206 0.46 10.81 -15.56
CA ARG A 206 1.47 10.29 -16.49
C ARG A 206 1.79 8.83 -16.20
N SER A 207 2.00 8.48 -14.93
CA SER A 207 2.26 7.10 -14.50
C SER A 207 1.11 6.15 -14.86
N ILE A 208 -0.15 6.61 -14.78
CA ILE A 208 -1.33 5.86 -15.25
C ILE A 208 -1.28 5.60 -16.76
N HIS A 209 -1.03 6.65 -17.55
CA HIS A 209 -1.07 6.55 -19.01
C HIS A 209 0.09 5.73 -19.58
N GLU A 210 1.29 5.95 -19.06
CA GLU A 210 2.51 5.29 -19.54
C GLU A 210 2.69 3.89 -18.92
N GLY A 211 2.40 3.74 -17.63
CA GLY A 211 2.62 2.49 -16.90
C GLY A 211 1.52 1.45 -17.08
N LEU A 212 0.26 1.87 -17.18
CA LEU A 212 -0.88 0.95 -17.30
C LEU A 212 -1.57 1.00 -18.67
N HIS A 213 -1.20 1.95 -19.53
CA HIS A 213 -1.90 2.17 -20.80
C HIS A 213 -3.42 2.26 -20.61
N TRP A 214 -3.84 2.94 -19.55
CA TRP A 214 -5.20 2.86 -19.02
C TRP A 214 -6.23 3.16 -20.12
N ASN A 215 -7.03 2.14 -20.45
CA ASN A 215 -8.12 2.20 -21.41
C ASN A 215 -7.72 2.78 -22.79
N LEU A 216 -6.46 2.61 -23.21
CA LEU A 216 -6.02 2.94 -24.56
C LEU A 216 -6.65 1.96 -25.56
N ARG A 217 -7.78 2.38 -26.15
CA ARG A 217 -8.43 1.66 -27.24
C ARG A 217 -7.82 2.13 -28.56
N LYS A 218 -7.34 1.20 -29.40
CA LYS A 218 -7.05 1.54 -30.81
C LYS A 218 -8.35 2.03 -31.45
N THR A 219 -8.34 3.25 -31.97
CA THR A 219 -9.45 3.79 -32.75
C THR A 219 -9.72 2.82 -33.90
N GLN A 220 -10.91 2.23 -33.95
CA GLN A 220 -11.29 1.38 -35.07
C GLN A 220 -11.34 2.26 -36.32
N SER A 221 -10.59 1.89 -37.35
CA SER A 221 -10.80 2.43 -38.70
C SER A 221 -12.23 2.10 -39.12
N PHE A 222 -12.91 3.08 -39.72
CA PHE A 222 -14.30 3.04 -40.15
C PHE A 222 -14.62 1.74 -40.93
N ASP A 223 -15.25 0.75 -40.28
CA ASP A 223 -15.82 -0.45 -40.92
C ASP A 223 -17.23 -0.13 -41.44
N GLY A 224 -17.29 0.85 -42.36
CA GLY A 224 -18.51 1.18 -43.10
C GLY A 224 -18.22 1.13 -44.60
N PRO A 225 -19.10 0.53 -45.42
CA PRO A 225 -18.93 0.59 -46.87
C PRO A 225 -18.95 2.06 -47.30
N ARG A 226 -17.99 2.45 -48.14
CA ARG A 226 -18.03 3.74 -48.82
C ARG A 226 -19.17 3.67 -49.84
N GLU A 227 -20.21 4.48 -49.66
CA GLU A 227 -21.22 4.67 -50.70
C GLU A 227 -20.52 5.22 -51.95
N THR A 228 -20.57 4.45 -53.04
CA THR A 228 -20.22 4.86 -54.40
C THR A 228 -21.45 5.32 -55.13
#